data_AF-A0ABD3RE84-F1
#
_entry.id   AF-A0ABD3RE84-F1
#
_cell.length_a   1.000
_cell.length_b   1.000
_cell.length_c   1.000
_cell.angle_alpha   90.00
_cell.angle_beta   90.00
_cell.angle_gamma   90.00
#
_symmetry.space_group_name_H-M   'P 1'
#
loop_
_entity.id
_entity.type
_entity.pdbx_description
1 polymer ?
#
loop_
_entity_poly.entity_id
_entity_poly.type
_entity_poly.pdbx_seq_one_letter_code
_entity_poly.pdbx_strand_id
1 'polypeptide(L)'
;MVITSRQQIFTLLRTAIIYAGITALTLTVHFQYFRRSSSQSPVNNRIINSSSAASAGNITERPPSSSSGIMTSEFLKEDYRAFIFATHPLHGILLLHCTRKKNKGPHFQAPGGHIDKEDFDDAVSTTSNEGPAILLQACKIGAARELYEETGIDVRSELNRLQPARLWNDPEDSLVNVIQFRLFFKLCLDNGDFASDYSNASGNGLSRPMDNMSPHLMLKLSHEHQGWRFEPDRMKAVDLLVDHSGGKVSKALEMAINQGEIENAKSELDAINVAEKYVKDDYRSFIFAKHPLYGILLLQCTRKKKKGTHFQVPGGHIDKKDFVDAASNALGDCNRGSAILIRACKIGAARELFEETGIDIRSELDRLQSVRLRNDPKNSLVNELKSRIFFKLCLEDGDFANKDNASSESLFRPINKKPLHLMLRLSHEHQGFVFEPDAMKAVEMLLDHSGGKVSKALEMAIDHGEIEDANGVVGLTDKVADILGESKIIGQPVKTEGDELENKARSYNCFNCC
;
A
#
# COMPACT_ATOMS: atom_id res chain seq x y z
N MET A 1 61.96 26.85 -9.92
CA MET A 1 61.54 27.13 -8.53
C MET A 1 60.18 27.81 -8.58
N VAL A 2 59.11 27.09 -8.24
CA VAL A 2 57.75 27.65 -8.23
C VAL A 2 57.55 28.37 -6.91
N ILE A 3 57.49 29.70 -6.96
CA ILE A 3 57.09 30.53 -5.82
C ILE A 3 55.58 30.38 -5.69
N THR A 4 55.13 29.41 -4.89
CA THR A 4 53.72 29.36 -4.46
C THR A 4 53.41 30.62 -3.67
N SER A 5 52.37 31.35 -4.07
CA SER A 5 52.02 32.63 -3.46
C SER A 5 51.66 32.43 -1.99
N ARG A 6 51.99 33.41 -1.14
CA ARG A 6 51.66 33.37 0.30
C ARG A 6 50.19 33.02 0.56
N GLN A 7 49.28 33.41 -0.32
CA GLN A 7 47.84 33.08 -0.23
C GLN A 7 47.55 31.58 -0.35
N GLN A 8 48.27 30.84 -1.19
CA GLN A 8 48.08 29.39 -1.30
C GLN A 8 48.51 28.66 -0.03
N ILE A 9 49.60 29.13 0.62
CA ILE A 9 50.07 28.58 1.89
C ILE A 9 49.03 28.82 3.00
N PHE A 10 48.46 30.02 3.10
CA PHE A 10 47.41 30.31 4.09
C PHE A 10 46.14 29.48 3.87
N THR A 11 45.77 29.22 2.61
CA THR A 11 44.58 28.43 2.28
C THR A 11 44.78 26.96 2.65
N LEU A 12 45.95 26.39 2.36
CA LEU A 12 46.30 25.02 2.76
C LEU A 12 46.37 24.88 4.28
N LEU A 13 46.94 25.87 4.99
CA LEU A 13 47.04 25.83 6.44
C LEU A 13 45.66 25.89 7.12
N ARG A 14 44.75 26.75 6.63
CA ARG A 14 43.35 26.80 7.14
C ARG A 14 42.62 25.49 6.91
N THR A 15 42.79 24.90 5.73
CA THR A 15 42.17 23.61 5.39
C THR A 15 42.68 22.49 6.29
N ALA A 16 44.00 22.44 6.53
CA ALA A 16 44.60 21.46 7.44
C ALA A 16 44.11 21.60 8.90
N ILE A 17 43.95 22.82 9.40
CA ILE A 17 43.43 23.08 10.75
C ILE A 17 41.99 22.60 10.89
N ILE A 18 41.14 22.86 9.88
CA ILE A 18 39.75 22.41 9.87
C ILE A 18 39.69 20.86 9.88
N TYR A 19 40.48 20.20 9.05
CA TYR A 19 40.54 18.73 9.00
C TYR A 19 41.03 18.14 10.33
N ALA A 20 42.04 18.74 10.97
CA ALA A 20 42.53 18.30 12.27
C ALA A 20 41.45 18.44 13.36
N GLY A 21 40.70 19.55 13.36
CA GLY A 21 39.59 19.78 14.28
C GLY A 21 38.46 18.76 14.14
N ILE A 22 38.05 18.47 12.90
CA ILE A 22 37.03 17.44 12.62
C ILE A 22 37.51 16.06 13.09
N THR A 23 38.76 15.70 12.80
CA THR A 23 39.32 14.40 13.19
C THR A 23 39.38 14.23 14.72
N ALA A 24 39.80 15.27 15.44
CA ALA A 24 39.83 15.26 16.90
C ALA A 24 38.43 15.13 17.53
N LEU A 25 37.42 15.79 16.95
CA LEU A 25 36.03 15.69 17.40
C LEU A 25 35.49 14.26 17.20
N THR A 26 35.72 13.67 16.03
CA THR A 26 35.29 12.29 15.71
C THR A 26 35.94 11.28 16.66
N LEU A 27 37.25 11.41 16.92
CA LEU A 27 37.96 10.54 17.87
C LEU A 27 37.42 10.70 19.31
N THR A 28 37.08 11.91 19.72
CA THR A 28 36.51 12.17 21.05
C THR A 28 35.13 11.51 21.21
N VAL A 29 34.28 11.59 20.18
CA VAL A 29 32.96 10.92 20.17
C VAL A 29 33.12 9.39 20.20
N HIS A 30 34.03 8.83 19.40
CA HIS A 30 34.33 7.40 19.43
C HIS A 30 34.86 6.93 20.78
N PHE A 31 35.74 7.72 21.42
CA PHE A 31 36.28 7.38 22.73
C PHE A 31 35.20 7.41 23.83
N GLN A 32 34.28 8.39 23.79
CA GLN A 32 33.15 8.43 24.72
C GLN A 32 32.17 7.26 24.51
N TYR A 33 31.92 6.89 23.25
CA TYR A 33 31.09 5.73 22.90
C TYR A 33 31.71 4.41 23.38
N PHE A 34 33.01 4.23 23.16
CA PHE A 34 33.74 3.04 23.61
C PHE A 34 33.74 2.92 25.14
N ARG A 35 33.97 4.03 25.85
CA ARG A 35 33.98 4.06 27.31
C ARG A 35 32.62 3.72 27.95
N ARG A 36 31.50 4.06 27.27
CA ARG A 36 30.16 3.63 27.71
C ARG A 36 29.93 2.13 27.49
N SER A 37 30.47 1.58 26.40
CA SER A 37 30.30 0.16 26.04
C SER A 37 31.06 -0.80 26.97
N SER A 38 32.19 -0.38 27.55
CA SER A 38 33.01 -1.21 28.44
C SER A 38 32.50 -1.32 29.89
N SER A 39 31.33 -0.75 30.22
CA SER A 39 30.77 -0.77 31.58
C SER A 39 29.67 -1.83 31.82
N GLN A 40 29.39 -2.68 30.84
CA GLN A 40 28.42 -3.77 31.01
C GLN A 40 29.05 -4.96 31.73
N SER A 41 28.45 -5.30 32.87
CA SER A 41 28.73 -6.50 33.66
C SER A 41 28.45 -7.75 32.82
N PRO A 42 29.19 -8.86 33.03
CA PRO A 42 28.94 -10.09 32.28
C PRO A 42 27.54 -10.62 32.60
N VAL A 43 26.69 -10.68 31.58
CA VAL A 43 25.38 -11.33 31.63
C VAL A 43 25.61 -12.84 31.65
N ASN A 44 25.16 -13.49 32.71
CA ASN A 44 25.15 -14.95 32.83
C ASN A 44 24.18 -15.54 31.78
N ASN A 45 24.72 -15.96 30.63
CA ASN A 45 24.00 -16.80 29.68
C ASN A 45 23.94 -18.22 30.25
N ARG A 46 22.80 -18.58 30.85
CA ARG A 46 22.51 -19.95 31.26
C ARG A 46 22.02 -20.72 30.03
N ILE A 47 22.96 -21.39 29.37
CA ILE A 47 22.69 -22.36 28.30
C ILE A 47 21.88 -23.51 28.90
N ILE A 48 20.68 -23.77 28.36
CA ILE A 48 19.86 -24.92 28.69
C ILE A 48 20.44 -26.12 27.93
N ASN A 49 21.32 -26.88 28.58
CA ASN A 49 21.74 -28.19 28.11
C ASN A 49 20.80 -29.25 28.71
N SER A 50 19.86 -29.75 27.91
CA SER A 50 19.09 -30.95 28.22
C SER A 50 19.97 -32.19 28.01
N SER A 51 20.39 -32.82 29.10
CA SER A 51 21.12 -34.08 29.08
C SER A 51 20.13 -35.25 29.20
N SER A 52 20.03 -36.03 28.13
CA SER A 52 19.27 -37.28 28.05
C SER A 52 20.09 -38.44 28.63
N ALA A 53 19.73 -38.88 29.83
CA ALA A 53 20.24 -40.14 30.39
C ALA A 53 19.33 -41.30 29.93
N ALA A 54 19.92 -42.23 29.18
CA ALA A 54 19.28 -43.48 28.78
C ALA A 54 19.05 -44.37 30.00
N SER A 55 17.80 -44.80 30.19
CA SER A 55 17.44 -45.92 31.08
C SER A 55 16.58 -46.89 30.29
N ALA A 56 17.14 -48.08 30.06
CA ALA A 56 16.46 -49.20 29.43
C ALA A 56 15.52 -49.86 30.45
N GLY A 57 14.22 -49.85 30.16
CA GLY A 57 13.19 -50.55 30.94
C GLY A 57 11.97 -50.84 30.09
N ASN A 58 11.77 -52.11 29.75
CA ASN A 58 10.60 -52.67 29.08
C ASN A 58 9.31 -52.30 29.80
N ILE A 59 8.42 -51.53 29.16
CA ILE A 59 7.00 -51.42 29.56
C ILE A 59 6.10 -51.37 28.32
N THR A 60 5.07 -52.20 28.41
CA THR A 60 3.92 -52.49 27.56
C THR A 60 3.25 -51.26 26.93
N GLU A 61 2.94 -51.38 25.64
CA GLU A 61 2.32 -50.37 24.78
C GLU A 61 0.95 -49.89 25.30
N ARG A 62 0.91 -48.64 25.76
CA ARG A 62 -0.29 -47.79 25.73
C ARG A 62 -0.07 -46.74 24.62
N PRO A 63 -1.09 -46.39 23.84
CA PRO A 63 -0.96 -45.33 22.84
C PRO A 63 -0.52 -44.03 23.54
N PRO A 64 0.49 -43.31 23.02
CA PRO A 64 1.00 -42.12 23.67
C PRO A 64 -0.08 -41.04 23.66
N SER A 65 -0.66 -40.81 24.84
CA SER A 65 -1.49 -39.64 25.11
C SER A 65 -0.62 -38.38 25.04
N SER A 66 -0.78 -37.62 23.97
CA SER A 66 -0.60 -36.16 23.87
C SER A 66 0.62 -35.56 24.61
N SER A 67 1.78 -35.55 23.95
CA SER A 67 2.98 -34.80 24.36
C SER A 67 2.83 -33.27 24.22
N SER A 68 1.73 -32.78 23.67
CA SER A 68 1.50 -31.34 23.42
C SER A 68 1.36 -30.50 24.69
N GLY A 69 1.08 -31.10 25.85
CA GLY A 69 0.86 -30.38 27.11
C GLY A 69 2.13 -29.90 27.84
N ILE A 70 3.32 -30.39 27.50
CA ILE A 70 4.54 -30.12 28.29
C ILE A 70 5.16 -28.76 27.93
N MET A 71 5.18 -28.39 26.65
CA MET A 71 5.84 -27.16 26.17
C MET A 71 5.14 -25.87 26.61
N THR A 72 3.80 -25.83 26.62
CA THR A 72 3.04 -24.63 27.02
C THR A 72 3.26 -24.27 28.49
N SER A 73 3.48 -25.27 29.35
CA SER A 73 3.73 -25.09 30.77
C SER A 73 5.06 -24.37 31.07
N GLU A 74 6.00 -24.35 30.13
CA GLU A 74 7.29 -23.68 30.30
C GLU A 74 7.17 -22.18 30.02
N PHE A 75 6.47 -21.79 28.95
CA PHE A 75 6.25 -20.37 28.63
C PHE A 75 5.42 -19.65 29.68
N LEU A 76 4.45 -20.33 30.29
CA LEU A 76 3.60 -19.76 31.35
C LEU A 76 4.36 -19.43 32.65
N LYS A 77 5.59 -19.91 32.81
CA LYS A 77 6.43 -19.58 33.98
C LYS A 77 7.16 -18.25 33.82
N GLU A 78 7.25 -17.74 32.60
CA GLU A 78 7.99 -16.52 32.27
C GLU A 78 7.04 -15.35 32.06
N ASP A 79 7.46 -14.15 32.46
CA ASP A 79 6.68 -12.90 32.30
C ASP A 79 6.84 -12.34 30.88
N TYR A 80 6.31 -13.07 29.89
CA TYR A 80 6.33 -12.63 28.50
C TYR A 80 5.48 -11.38 28.28
N ARG A 81 5.99 -10.51 27.42
CA ARG A 81 5.31 -9.28 27.01
C ARG A 81 5.46 -9.08 25.52
N ALA A 82 4.52 -8.38 24.92
CA ALA A 82 4.63 -7.95 23.53
C ALA A 82 4.36 -6.46 23.38
N PHE A 83 5.13 -5.81 22.51
CA PHE A 83 4.99 -4.38 22.21
C PHE A 83 4.90 -4.17 20.70
N ILE A 84 4.18 -3.12 20.31
CA ILE A 84 3.95 -2.79 18.90
C ILE A 84 4.55 -1.41 18.59
N PHE A 85 5.43 -1.36 17.59
CA PHE A 85 5.79 -0.13 16.90
C PHE A 85 4.75 0.16 15.83
N ALA A 86 3.63 0.74 16.27
CA ALA A 86 2.55 1.13 15.39
C ALA A 86 2.92 2.43 14.68
N THR A 87 3.08 2.37 13.36
CA THR A 87 3.52 3.50 12.53
C THR A 87 2.40 3.92 11.60
N HIS A 88 2.12 5.22 11.56
CA HIS A 88 1.32 5.81 10.49
C HIS A 88 2.25 6.49 9.48
N PRO A 89 2.13 6.23 8.17
CA PRO A 89 3.16 6.67 7.22
C PRO A 89 3.30 8.19 7.03
N LEU A 90 2.30 8.99 7.42
CA LEU A 90 2.39 10.47 7.46
C LEU A 90 2.70 11.05 8.82
N HIS A 91 2.37 10.34 9.89
CA HIS A 91 2.37 10.93 11.23
C HIS A 91 3.52 10.41 12.08
N GLY A 92 4.02 9.19 11.81
CA GLY A 92 5.18 8.60 12.47
C GLY A 92 4.77 7.49 13.42
N ILE A 93 5.43 7.40 14.56
CA ILE A 93 5.20 6.32 15.54
C ILE A 93 4.13 6.74 16.53
N LEU A 94 3.11 5.91 16.74
CA LEU A 94 2.06 6.10 17.74
C LEU A 94 2.65 5.94 19.15
N LEU A 95 2.47 6.96 19.98
CA LEU A 95 2.90 6.98 21.37
C LEU A 95 1.72 7.28 22.29
N LEU A 96 1.57 6.49 23.35
CA LEU A 96 0.53 6.65 24.37
C LEU A 96 1.09 7.38 25.58
N HIS A 97 0.39 8.40 26.07
CA HIS A 97 0.82 9.20 27.22
C HIS A 97 0.23 8.60 28.51
N CYS A 98 1.10 8.01 29.32
CA CYS A 98 0.75 7.36 30.60
C CYS A 98 1.15 8.25 31.77
N THR A 99 0.19 8.53 32.66
CA THR A 99 0.41 9.32 33.88
C THR A 99 0.03 8.60 35.17
N ARG A 100 -0.55 7.40 35.06
CA ARG A 100 -1.15 6.66 36.19
C ARG A 100 -0.26 5.58 36.79
N LYS A 101 0.88 5.29 36.16
CA LYS A 101 1.76 4.19 36.57
C LYS A 101 2.47 4.52 37.88
N LYS A 102 2.21 3.73 38.92
CA LYS A 102 2.82 3.91 40.25
C LYS A 102 4.35 3.93 40.13
N ASN A 103 4.99 4.88 40.82
CA ASN A 103 6.45 5.08 40.85
C ASN A 103 7.09 5.52 39.52
N LYS A 104 6.30 5.90 38.51
CA LYS A 104 6.81 6.55 37.31
C LYS A 104 6.09 7.88 37.11
N GLY A 105 6.83 8.91 36.73
CA GLY A 105 6.24 10.17 36.30
C GLY A 105 5.45 10.02 34.99
N PRO A 106 4.79 11.09 34.53
CA PRO A 106 4.24 11.16 33.17
C PRO A 106 5.30 10.78 32.12
N HIS A 107 5.00 9.82 31.25
CA HIS A 107 5.91 9.38 30.20
C HIS A 107 5.13 8.82 28.99
N PHE A 108 5.82 8.66 27.87
CA PHE A 108 5.27 8.01 26.69
C PHE A 108 5.56 6.51 26.70
N GLN A 109 4.66 5.74 26.09
CA GLN A 109 4.71 4.29 25.97
C GLN A 109 4.35 3.89 24.53
N ALA A 110 4.85 2.73 24.11
CA ALA A 110 4.41 2.07 22.89
C ALA A 110 3.28 1.11 23.29
N PRO A 111 2.25 0.92 22.45
CA PRO A 111 1.17 0.00 22.77
C PRO A 111 1.68 -1.42 23.06
N GLY A 112 1.02 -2.11 23.98
CA GLY A 112 1.32 -3.51 24.31
C GLY A 112 1.56 -3.77 25.79
N GLY A 113 1.57 -5.04 26.17
CA GLY A 113 1.49 -5.44 27.57
C GLY A 113 1.89 -6.88 27.83
N HIS A 114 1.23 -7.47 28.82
CA HIS A 114 1.50 -8.84 29.26
C HIS A 114 0.82 -9.85 28.34
N ILE A 115 1.44 -11.01 28.18
CA ILE A 115 0.81 -12.15 27.50
C ILE A 115 0.16 -13.03 28.55
N ASP A 116 -1.16 -13.13 28.47
CA ASP A 116 -1.97 -13.87 29.43
C ASP A 116 -2.09 -15.33 29.01
N LYS A 117 -2.60 -16.17 29.93
CA LYS A 117 -2.76 -17.59 29.66
C LYS A 117 -3.73 -17.83 28.50
N GLU A 118 -4.78 -17.04 28.42
CA GLU A 118 -5.80 -17.10 27.38
C GLU A 118 -5.18 -16.86 25.99
N ASP A 119 -4.20 -15.96 25.88
CA ASP A 119 -3.49 -15.71 24.61
C ASP A 119 -2.70 -16.95 24.14
N PHE A 120 -2.15 -17.72 25.08
CA PHE A 120 -1.49 -19.00 24.78
C PHE A 120 -2.48 -20.09 24.40
N ASP A 121 -3.59 -20.20 25.12
CA ASP A 121 -4.64 -21.18 24.84
C ASP A 121 -5.22 -20.94 23.41
N ASP A 122 -5.44 -19.67 23.05
CA ASP A 122 -5.86 -19.27 21.70
C ASP A 122 -4.79 -19.59 20.64
N ALA A 123 -3.51 -19.34 20.92
CA ALA A 123 -2.41 -19.67 20.02
C ALA A 123 -2.35 -21.17 19.71
N VAL A 124 -2.46 -22.02 20.74
CA VAL A 124 -2.45 -23.48 20.61
C VAL A 124 -3.65 -23.97 19.80
N SER A 125 -4.80 -23.34 19.93
CA SER A 125 -6.00 -23.71 19.16
C SER A 125 -5.91 -23.33 17.68
N THR A 126 -5.15 -22.29 17.35
CA THR A 126 -5.09 -21.69 16.00
C THR A 126 -3.85 -22.09 15.21
N THR A 127 -2.80 -22.62 15.84
CA THR A 127 -1.57 -23.05 15.17
C THR A 127 -1.33 -24.54 15.35
N SER A 128 -0.99 -25.24 14.25
CA SER A 128 -0.57 -26.64 14.29
C SER A 128 0.92 -26.82 14.62
N ASN A 129 1.64 -25.73 14.86
CA ASN A 129 3.08 -25.74 15.09
C ASN A 129 3.40 -25.94 16.57
N GLU A 130 4.61 -26.45 16.85
CA GLU A 130 5.14 -26.59 18.21
C GLU A 130 6.27 -25.58 18.49
N GLY A 131 6.62 -25.40 19.77
CA GLY A 131 7.80 -24.63 20.18
C GLY A 131 7.69 -23.11 19.98
N PRO A 132 8.73 -22.42 19.47
CA PRO A 132 8.78 -20.96 19.35
C PRO A 132 7.65 -20.34 18.53
N ALA A 133 7.02 -21.12 17.63
CA ALA A 133 5.88 -20.67 16.84
C ALA A 133 4.64 -20.39 17.70
N ILE A 134 4.38 -21.21 18.73
CA ILE A 134 3.27 -20.99 19.68
C ILE A 134 3.50 -19.69 20.44
N LEU A 135 4.72 -19.49 20.97
CA LEU A 135 5.07 -18.26 21.68
C LEU A 135 4.89 -17.02 20.78
N LEU A 136 5.38 -17.07 19.55
CA LEU A 136 5.24 -15.96 18.61
C LEU A 136 3.76 -15.65 18.33
N GLN A 137 2.93 -16.68 18.14
CA GLN A 137 1.50 -16.53 17.90
C GLN A 137 0.76 -15.97 19.12
N ALA A 138 1.03 -16.49 20.32
CA ALA A 138 0.46 -15.97 21.58
C ALA A 138 0.82 -14.50 21.78
N CYS A 139 2.08 -14.13 21.49
CA CYS A 139 2.52 -12.75 21.58
C CYS A 139 1.84 -11.84 20.56
N LYS A 140 1.50 -12.34 19.35
CA LYS A 140 0.70 -11.56 18.39
C LYS A 140 -0.73 -11.35 18.87
N ILE A 141 -1.36 -12.39 19.43
CA ILE A 141 -2.72 -12.32 19.98
C ILE A 141 -2.76 -11.31 21.13
N GLY A 142 -1.87 -11.45 22.12
CA GLY A 142 -1.79 -10.52 23.24
C GLY A 142 -1.45 -9.10 22.80
N ALA A 143 -0.53 -8.92 21.84
CA ALA A 143 -0.23 -7.59 21.29
C ALA A 143 -1.46 -6.94 20.62
N ALA A 144 -2.22 -7.69 19.82
CA ALA A 144 -3.43 -7.20 19.18
C ALA A 144 -4.54 -6.87 20.20
N ARG A 145 -4.69 -7.69 21.25
CA ARG A 145 -5.60 -7.44 22.38
C ARG A 145 -5.24 -6.15 23.10
N GLU A 146 -3.97 -6.00 23.50
CA GLU A 146 -3.48 -4.81 24.21
C GLU A 146 -3.64 -3.55 23.34
N LEU A 147 -3.33 -3.61 22.04
CA LEU A 147 -3.56 -2.48 21.14
C LEU A 147 -5.05 -2.06 21.12
N TYR A 148 -5.96 -3.02 21.03
CA TYR A 148 -7.39 -2.75 21.05
C TYR A 148 -7.86 -2.18 22.38
N GLU A 149 -7.40 -2.75 23.49
CA GLU A 149 -7.77 -2.29 24.84
C GLU A 149 -7.24 -0.89 25.14
N GLU A 150 -6.01 -0.59 24.74
CA GLU A 150 -5.34 0.70 24.98
C GLU A 150 -5.80 1.81 24.03
N THR A 151 -6.14 1.48 22.78
CA THR A 151 -6.33 2.48 21.70
C THR A 151 -7.65 2.37 20.94
N GLY A 152 -8.33 1.23 21.00
CA GLY A 152 -9.50 0.91 20.19
C GLY A 152 -9.19 0.46 18.76
N ILE A 153 -7.92 0.45 18.32
CA ILE A 153 -7.52 -0.08 17.02
C ILE A 153 -7.66 -1.61 17.05
N ASP A 154 -8.51 -2.18 16.21
CA ASP A 154 -8.82 -3.61 16.21
C ASP A 154 -8.16 -4.34 15.04
N VAL A 155 -7.06 -5.03 15.31
CA VAL A 155 -6.35 -5.89 14.33
C VAL A 155 -6.44 -7.37 14.70
N ARG A 156 -7.35 -7.76 15.60
CA ARG A 156 -7.42 -9.13 16.14
C ARG A 156 -7.81 -10.16 15.07
N SER A 157 -8.59 -9.77 14.07
CA SER A 157 -8.88 -10.60 12.89
C SER A 157 -7.78 -10.57 11.82
N GLU A 158 -6.77 -9.72 11.98
CA GLU A 158 -5.73 -9.43 10.98
C GLU A 158 -4.31 -9.60 11.56
N LEU A 159 -4.10 -10.65 12.36
CA LEU A 159 -2.80 -10.92 13.03
C LEU A 159 -1.61 -11.07 12.05
N ASN A 160 -1.88 -11.28 10.76
CA ASN A 160 -0.87 -11.25 9.70
C ASN A 160 -0.28 -9.85 9.47
N ARG A 161 -0.98 -8.77 9.83
CA ARG A 161 -0.47 -7.38 9.80
C ARG A 161 0.61 -7.14 10.84
N LEU A 162 0.59 -7.86 11.97
CA LEU A 162 1.63 -7.80 12.99
C LEU A 162 2.88 -8.56 12.53
N GLN A 163 3.86 -7.82 12.03
CA GLN A 163 5.12 -8.39 11.56
C GLN A 163 6.17 -8.33 12.68
N PRO A 164 6.93 -9.41 12.93
CA PRO A 164 8.04 -9.36 13.89
C PRO A 164 9.03 -8.24 13.50
N ALA A 165 9.36 -7.35 14.44
CA ALA A 165 10.36 -6.31 14.18
C ALA A 165 11.76 -6.93 14.26
N ARG A 166 12.51 -6.92 13.16
CA ARG A 166 13.88 -7.46 13.15
C ARG A 166 14.82 -6.58 13.97
N LEU A 167 15.39 -7.13 15.04
CA LEU A 167 16.32 -6.42 15.92
C LEU A 167 17.79 -6.77 15.61
N TRP A 168 18.03 -7.90 14.96
CA TRP A 168 19.35 -8.43 14.60
C TRP A 168 19.37 -9.11 13.23
N ASN A 169 20.56 -9.19 12.62
CA ASN A 169 20.74 -9.73 11.28
C ASN A 169 20.74 -11.25 11.23
N ASP A 170 21.31 -11.95 12.21
CA ASP A 170 21.37 -13.41 12.22
C ASP A 170 21.23 -13.92 13.65
N PRO A 171 20.03 -14.34 14.07
CA PRO A 171 19.92 -15.20 15.23
C PRO A 171 20.03 -16.65 14.77
N GLU A 172 21.18 -17.28 15.03
CA GLU A 172 21.38 -18.71 14.70
C GLU A 172 20.31 -19.61 15.35
N ASP A 173 19.76 -19.23 16.52
CA ASP A 173 18.79 -20.06 17.25
C ASP A 173 17.74 -19.27 18.07
N SER A 174 17.51 -17.99 17.79
CA SER A 174 16.57 -17.16 18.58
C SER A 174 15.57 -16.36 17.74
N LEU A 175 14.46 -15.97 18.35
CA LEU A 175 13.51 -15.07 17.69
C LEU A 175 14.19 -13.74 17.35
N VAL A 176 14.05 -13.29 16.10
CA VAL A 176 14.66 -12.03 15.60
C VAL A 176 14.18 -10.77 16.32
N ASN A 177 13.10 -10.89 17.11
CA ASN A 177 12.35 -9.78 17.67
C ASN A 177 12.22 -9.80 19.19
N VAL A 178 13.12 -10.47 19.93
CA VAL A 178 13.00 -10.66 21.39
C VAL A 178 14.09 -9.97 22.23
N ILE A 179 13.74 -9.13 23.20
CA ILE A 179 14.70 -8.63 24.22
C ILE A 179 14.19 -8.98 25.61
N GLN A 180 14.85 -9.93 26.29
CA GLN A 180 14.53 -10.32 27.67
C GLN A 180 13.03 -10.60 27.87
N PHE A 181 12.51 -11.64 27.21
CA PHE A 181 11.09 -12.04 27.27
C PHE A 181 10.10 -10.99 26.74
N ARG A 182 10.57 -10.05 25.91
CA ARG A 182 9.72 -9.03 25.27
C ARG A 182 9.80 -9.19 23.78
N LEU A 183 8.69 -9.47 23.13
CA LEU A 183 8.62 -9.56 21.68
C LEU A 183 8.16 -8.24 21.09
N PHE A 184 8.77 -7.83 19.99
CA PHE A 184 8.48 -6.57 19.33
C PHE A 184 7.89 -6.83 17.96
N PHE A 185 6.82 -6.12 17.65
CA PHE A 185 6.15 -6.18 16.36
C PHE A 185 6.12 -4.80 15.73
N LYS A 186 6.07 -4.74 14.41
CA LYS A 186 5.74 -3.53 13.66
C LYS A 186 4.35 -3.69 13.08
N LEU A 187 3.61 -2.59 13.05
CA LEU A 187 2.28 -2.50 12.47
C LEU A 187 2.20 -1.20 11.68
N CYS A 188 1.93 -1.29 10.38
CA CYS A 188 1.64 -0.11 9.57
C CYS A 188 0.14 0.17 9.66
N LEU A 189 -0.20 1.33 10.24
CA LEU A 189 -1.55 1.84 10.34
C LEU A 189 -1.92 2.67 9.12
N ASP A 190 -3.20 2.64 8.74
CA ASP A 190 -3.80 3.57 7.79
C ASP A 190 -4.99 4.32 8.43
N ASN A 191 -5.58 5.27 7.71
CA ASN A 191 -6.69 6.08 8.23
C ASN A 191 -7.94 5.25 8.59
N GLY A 192 -8.13 4.08 7.97
CA GLY A 192 -9.24 3.17 8.23
C GLY A 192 -9.14 2.43 9.56
N ASP A 193 -7.94 2.38 10.16
CA ASP A 193 -7.73 1.83 11.50
C ASP A 193 -8.27 2.72 12.62
N PHE A 194 -8.65 3.97 12.32
CA PHE A 194 -9.12 4.96 13.29
C PHE A 194 -10.63 5.14 13.25
N ALA A 195 -11.20 5.61 14.35
CA ALA A 195 -12.63 5.89 14.40
C ALA A 195 -13.01 7.05 13.45
N SER A 196 -13.89 6.78 12.48
CA SER A 196 -14.31 7.74 11.44
C SER A 196 -15.48 8.64 11.84
N ASP A 197 -16.21 8.31 12.91
CA ASP A 197 -17.47 8.97 13.28
C ASP A 197 -17.26 10.21 14.18
N TYR A 198 -17.08 11.36 13.54
CA TYR A 198 -17.02 12.67 14.22
C TYR A 198 -18.35 13.08 14.85
N SER A 199 -19.46 12.70 14.24
CA SER A 199 -20.81 13.18 14.59
C SER A 199 -21.22 12.76 16.00
N ASN A 200 -20.63 11.68 16.54
CA ASN A 200 -20.93 11.14 17.87
C ASN A 200 -19.74 11.18 18.85
N ALA A 201 -18.66 11.88 18.49
CA ALA A 201 -17.40 11.85 19.26
C ALA A 201 -17.54 12.34 20.71
N SER A 202 -18.51 13.22 21.00
CA SER A 202 -18.70 13.80 22.33
C SER A 202 -19.24 12.83 23.39
N GLY A 203 -19.74 11.65 23.00
CA GLY A 203 -20.31 10.66 23.92
C GLY A 203 -19.51 9.36 24.06
N ASN A 204 -18.65 9.02 23.10
CA ASN A 204 -18.09 7.67 22.96
C ASN A 204 -16.69 7.47 23.59
N GLY A 205 -16.16 8.48 24.29
CA GLY A 205 -14.83 8.38 24.89
C GLY A 205 -13.68 8.40 23.88
N LEU A 206 -13.91 8.99 22.69
CA LEU A 206 -12.85 9.19 21.69
C LEU A 206 -11.94 10.35 22.10
N SER A 207 -10.63 10.13 22.06
CA SER A 207 -9.59 11.12 22.33
C SER A 207 -8.95 11.57 21.01
N ARG A 208 -8.77 12.89 20.88
CA ARG A 208 -7.90 13.49 19.86
C ARG A 208 -6.43 13.33 20.24
N PRO A 209 -5.49 13.44 19.29
CA PRO A 209 -4.07 13.49 19.61
C PRO A 209 -3.76 14.75 20.44
N MET A 210 -2.68 14.68 21.21
CA MET A 210 -2.17 15.78 22.03
C MET A 210 -1.46 16.85 21.19
N ASP A 211 -1.18 16.57 19.92
CA ASP A 211 -0.64 17.53 18.95
C ASP A 211 -1.68 17.91 17.89
N ASN A 212 -1.35 18.92 17.10
CA ASN A 212 -2.18 19.37 15.98
C ASN A 212 -1.79 18.72 14.64
N MET A 213 -0.95 17.67 14.65
CA MET A 213 -0.44 17.07 13.41
C MET A 213 -1.48 16.18 12.73
N SER A 214 -2.34 15.56 13.52
CA SER A 214 -3.30 14.56 13.03
C SER A 214 -4.69 14.74 13.66
N PRO A 215 -5.26 15.97 13.67
CA PRO A 215 -6.48 16.27 14.44
C PRO A 215 -7.68 15.44 13.99
N HIS A 216 -7.56 14.79 12.83
CA HIS A 216 -8.58 14.00 12.21
C HIS A 216 -8.56 12.50 12.59
N LEU A 217 -7.51 12.04 13.25
CA LEU A 217 -7.41 10.68 13.74
C LEU A 217 -7.88 10.64 15.19
N MET A 218 -8.70 9.66 15.54
CA MET A 218 -9.28 9.54 16.88
C MET A 218 -9.10 8.12 17.41
N LEU A 219 -8.72 8.01 18.69
CA LEU A 219 -8.55 6.74 19.41
C LEU A 219 -9.52 6.64 20.57
N LYS A 220 -9.99 5.43 20.87
CA LYS A 220 -10.72 5.12 22.10
C LYS A 220 -9.72 4.69 23.16
N LEU A 221 -9.19 5.65 23.92
CA LEU A 221 -8.15 5.37 24.90
C LEU A 221 -8.68 4.56 26.08
N SER A 222 -7.87 3.63 26.57
CA SER A 222 -8.11 3.02 27.88
C SER A 222 -8.02 4.07 28.99
N HIS A 223 -8.51 3.69 30.16
CA HIS A 223 -8.38 4.50 31.37
C HIS A 223 -6.93 4.65 31.87
N GLU A 224 -5.97 3.89 31.34
CA GLU A 224 -4.56 3.99 31.76
C GLU A 224 -3.82 5.17 31.13
N HIS A 225 -4.31 5.64 29.98
CA HIS A 225 -3.71 6.72 29.21
C HIS A 225 -4.56 7.99 29.28
N GLN A 226 -3.90 9.14 29.27
CA GLN A 226 -4.56 10.46 29.28
C GLN A 226 -4.51 11.17 27.94
N GLY A 227 -3.76 10.62 26.99
CA GLY A 227 -3.59 11.19 25.67
C GLY A 227 -2.68 10.30 24.84
N TRP A 228 -2.52 10.69 23.59
CA TRP A 228 -1.69 9.99 22.63
C TRP A 228 -1.19 10.99 21.60
N ARG A 229 -0.15 10.63 20.86
CA ARG A 229 0.33 11.43 19.73
C ARG A 229 1.08 10.57 18.75
N PHE A 230 1.33 11.14 17.58
CA PHE A 230 2.30 10.60 16.65
C PHE A 230 3.62 11.36 16.76
N GLU A 231 4.74 10.66 16.78
CA GLU A 231 6.06 11.29 16.69
C GLU A 231 6.67 11.01 15.29
N PRO A 232 6.78 12.03 14.42
CA PRO A 232 7.25 11.86 13.05
C PRO A 232 8.74 11.54 12.96
N ASP A 233 9.54 12.02 13.92
CA ASP A 233 10.96 11.72 14.03
C ASP A 233 11.16 10.44 14.86
N ARG A 234 11.61 9.37 14.19
CA ARG A 234 11.79 8.07 14.83
C ARG A 234 12.84 8.07 15.94
N MET A 235 13.86 8.94 15.88
CA MET A 235 14.86 9.03 16.95
C MET A 235 14.32 9.78 18.16
N LYS A 236 13.51 10.81 17.94
CA LYS A 236 12.78 11.46 19.03
C LYS A 236 11.78 10.50 19.69
N ALA A 237 11.16 9.59 18.93
CA ALA A 237 10.33 8.53 19.49
C ALA A 237 11.13 7.59 20.42
N VAL A 238 12.37 7.25 20.06
CA VAL A 238 13.29 6.49 20.93
C VAL A 238 13.50 7.22 22.26
N ASP A 239 13.80 8.51 22.22
CA ASP A 239 14.04 9.33 23.42
C ASP A 239 12.81 9.37 24.35
N LEU A 240 11.61 9.47 23.78
CA LEU A 240 10.36 9.53 24.54
C LEU A 240 9.99 8.19 25.21
N LEU A 241 10.52 7.08 24.70
CA LEU A 241 10.24 5.73 25.19
C LEU A 241 11.25 5.23 26.23
N VAL A 242 12.23 6.04 26.64
CA VAL A 242 13.29 5.65 27.59
C VAL A 242 12.73 5.17 28.93
N ASP A 243 11.67 5.81 29.44
CA ASP A 243 11.06 5.42 30.71
C ASP A 243 10.11 4.20 30.59
N HIS A 244 9.78 3.81 29.35
CA HIS A 244 8.88 2.69 29.07
C HIS A 244 9.60 1.34 29.21
N SER A 245 9.03 0.46 30.04
CA SER A 245 9.60 -0.87 30.36
C SER A 245 11.09 -0.85 30.77
N GLY A 246 11.56 0.24 31.40
CA GLY A 246 12.94 0.38 31.84
C GLY A 246 13.94 0.49 30.68
N GLY A 247 13.55 1.19 29.61
CA GLY A 247 14.40 1.45 28.44
C GLY A 247 14.51 0.31 27.43
N LYS A 248 13.87 -0.83 27.67
CA LYS A 248 13.92 -1.98 26.74
C LYS A 248 13.17 -1.69 25.45
N VAL A 249 12.07 -0.94 25.54
CA VAL A 249 11.24 -0.57 24.38
C VAL A 249 11.96 0.46 23.51
N SER A 250 12.55 1.51 24.09
CA SER A 250 13.37 2.46 23.34
C SER A 250 14.58 1.77 22.70
N LYS A 251 15.24 0.84 23.41
CA LYS A 251 16.35 0.07 22.84
C LYS A 251 15.93 -0.79 21.66
N ALA A 252 14.81 -1.50 21.77
CA ALA A 252 14.26 -2.30 20.68
C ALA A 252 13.91 -1.43 19.46
N LEU A 253 13.30 -0.25 19.68
CA LEU A 253 12.96 0.68 18.60
C LEU A 253 14.22 1.18 17.89
N GLU A 254 15.24 1.60 18.64
CA GLU A 254 16.54 2.01 18.08
C GLU A 254 17.16 0.89 17.21
N MET A 255 17.10 -0.35 17.68
CA MET A 255 17.59 -1.51 16.92
C MET A 255 16.79 -1.72 15.64
N ALA A 256 15.46 -1.70 15.70
CA ALA A 256 14.60 -1.83 14.52
C ALA A 256 14.85 -0.70 13.50
N ILE A 257 15.04 0.53 13.95
CA ILE A 257 15.41 1.68 13.10
C ILE A 257 16.73 1.43 12.38
N ASN A 258 17.75 0.95 13.11
CA ASN A 258 19.08 0.67 12.54
C ASN A 258 19.06 -0.50 11.54
N GLN A 259 18.11 -1.44 11.67
CA GLN A 259 17.87 -2.48 10.68
C GLN A 259 17.02 -2.01 9.48
N GLY A 260 16.56 -0.76 9.47
CA GLY A 260 15.68 -0.24 8.43
C GLY A 260 14.23 -0.75 8.51
N GLU A 261 13.84 -1.35 9.63
CA GLU A 261 12.48 -1.87 9.84
C GLU A 261 11.44 -0.76 10.04
N ILE A 262 11.89 0.37 10.61
CA ILE A 262 11.06 1.55 10.93
C ILE A 262 11.62 2.78 10.20
N GLU A 263 10.85 3.29 9.24
CA GLU A 263 11.16 4.52 8.51
C GLU A 263 10.64 5.77 9.25
N ASN A 264 11.18 6.94 8.91
CA ASN A 264 10.58 8.21 9.35
C ASN A 264 9.19 8.38 8.75
N ALA A 265 8.34 9.17 9.42
CA ALA A 265 7.15 9.69 8.76
C ALA A 265 7.57 10.34 7.45
N LYS A 266 6.93 9.95 6.35
CA LYS A 266 7.24 10.58 5.07
C LYS A 266 6.74 12.00 5.13
N SER A 267 7.63 12.91 4.76
CA SER A 267 7.20 14.28 4.59
C SER A 267 6.16 14.32 3.48
N GLU A 268 5.20 15.23 3.57
CA GLU A 268 4.31 15.55 2.46
C GLU A 268 5.11 15.84 1.18
N LEU A 269 6.33 16.36 1.33
CA LEU A 269 7.29 16.58 0.25
C LEU A 269 7.72 15.28 -0.47
N ASP A 270 7.85 14.15 0.22
CA ASP A 270 8.18 12.87 -0.43
C ASP A 270 7.03 12.35 -1.29
N ALA A 271 5.79 12.52 -0.81
CA ALA A 271 4.59 12.24 -1.60
C ALA A 271 4.51 13.15 -2.84
N ILE A 272 4.81 14.44 -2.67
CA ILE A 272 4.90 15.41 -3.77
C ILE A 272 6.00 15.02 -4.77
N ASN A 273 7.18 14.58 -4.31
CA ASN A 273 8.27 14.17 -5.19
C ASN A 273 7.90 12.93 -6.02
N VAL A 274 7.18 11.97 -5.44
CA VAL A 274 6.64 10.81 -6.16
C VAL A 274 5.60 11.27 -7.19
N ALA A 275 4.69 12.17 -6.82
CA ALA A 275 3.72 12.76 -7.73
C ALA A 275 4.40 13.48 -8.91
N GLU A 276 5.44 14.27 -8.64
CA GLU A 276 6.18 15.01 -9.67
C GLU A 276 6.87 14.10 -10.68
N LYS A 277 7.33 12.92 -10.27
CA LYS A 277 7.86 11.91 -11.20
C LYS A 277 6.78 11.48 -12.19
N TYR A 278 5.61 11.08 -11.70
CA TYR A 278 4.54 10.56 -12.57
C TYR A 278 3.85 11.64 -13.41
N VAL A 279 3.73 12.87 -12.91
CA VAL A 279 3.23 14.01 -13.68
C VAL A 279 4.12 14.29 -14.89
N LYS A 280 5.45 14.10 -14.77
CA LYS A 280 6.38 14.25 -15.90
C LYS A 280 6.24 13.15 -16.96
N ASP A 281 5.77 11.97 -16.57
CA ASP A 281 5.62 10.81 -17.45
C ASP A 281 4.32 10.84 -18.28
N ASP A 282 3.49 11.89 -18.16
CA ASP A 282 2.22 12.08 -18.90
C ASP A 282 1.28 10.87 -18.82
N TYR A 283 1.09 10.31 -17.62
CA TYR A 283 0.16 9.21 -17.42
C TYR A 283 -1.28 9.62 -17.72
N ARG A 284 -2.03 8.67 -18.26
CA ARG A 284 -3.48 8.82 -18.48
C ARG A 284 -4.19 7.57 -18.00
N SER A 285 -5.47 7.71 -17.71
CA SER A 285 -6.32 6.60 -17.30
C SER A 285 -7.60 6.57 -18.12
N PHE A 286 -8.03 5.37 -18.49
CA PHE A 286 -9.22 5.13 -19.31
C PHE A 286 -10.12 4.08 -18.67
N ILE A 287 -11.43 4.22 -18.90
CA ILE A 287 -12.44 3.31 -18.36
C ILE A 287 -13.19 2.61 -19.50
N PHE A 288 -13.16 1.29 -19.51
CA PHE A 288 -14.13 0.48 -20.25
C PHE A 288 -15.42 0.37 -19.43
N ALA A 289 -16.24 1.42 -19.51
CA ALA A 289 -17.53 1.46 -18.82
C ALA A 289 -18.55 0.64 -19.61
N LYS A 290 -19.02 -0.46 -19.02
CA LYS A 290 -19.92 -1.42 -19.67
C LYS A 290 -21.24 -1.49 -18.91
N HIS A 291 -22.34 -1.30 -19.62
CA HIS A 291 -23.65 -1.70 -19.11
C HIS A 291 -23.92 -3.16 -19.49
N PRO A 292 -24.33 -4.05 -18.56
CA PRO A 292 -24.52 -5.47 -18.84
C PRO A 292 -25.40 -5.77 -20.06
N LEU A 293 -26.50 -5.01 -20.22
CA LEU A 293 -27.50 -5.22 -21.27
C LEU A 293 -27.21 -4.48 -22.59
N TYR A 294 -26.37 -3.45 -22.56
CA TYR A 294 -26.25 -2.52 -23.70
C TYR A 294 -24.85 -2.49 -24.30
N GLY A 295 -23.83 -2.91 -23.54
CA GLY A 295 -22.45 -2.99 -23.99
C GLY A 295 -21.60 -1.83 -23.52
N ILE A 296 -20.55 -1.53 -24.28
CA ILE A 296 -19.53 -0.56 -23.91
C ILE A 296 -20.01 0.85 -24.23
N LEU A 297 -19.89 1.76 -23.27
CA LEU A 297 -20.18 3.18 -23.44
C LEU A 297 -19.07 3.83 -24.28
N LEU A 298 -19.46 4.39 -25.44
CA LEU A 298 -18.59 5.13 -26.33
C LEU A 298 -19.10 6.58 -26.50
N LEU A 299 -18.22 7.55 -26.34
CA LEU A 299 -18.51 8.98 -26.48
C LEU A 299 -18.14 9.47 -27.88
N GLN A 300 -19.05 10.18 -28.54
CA GLN A 300 -18.79 10.75 -29.86
C GLN A 300 -18.12 12.12 -29.73
N CYS A 301 -16.87 12.21 -30.15
CA CYS A 301 -16.08 13.44 -30.16
C CYS A 301 -15.98 14.00 -31.58
N THR A 302 -16.44 15.24 -31.77
CA THR A 302 -16.37 15.94 -33.07
C THR A 302 -15.50 17.20 -33.04
N ARG A 303 -15.08 17.65 -31.85
CA ARG A 303 -14.38 18.94 -31.68
C ARG A 303 -12.87 18.87 -31.89
N LYS A 304 -12.26 17.68 -31.89
CA LYS A 304 -10.81 17.51 -32.09
C LYS A 304 -10.45 17.73 -33.57
N LYS A 305 -10.10 18.98 -33.91
CA LYS A 305 -9.84 19.49 -35.28
C LYS A 305 -8.99 18.58 -36.19
N LYS A 306 -8.02 17.84 -35.64
CA LYS A 306 -7.10 17.00 -36.41
C LYS A 306 -7.63 15.59 -36.73
N LYS A 307 -8.60 15.08 -35.97
CA LYS A 307 -9.06 13.68 -36.06
C LYS A 307 -10.44 13.55 -36.71
N GLY A 308 -11.17 14.64 -36.88
CA GLY A 308 -12.57 14.59 -37.29
C GLY A 308 -13.45 13.90 -36.23
N THR A 309 -14.61 13.44 -36.68
CA THR A 309 -15.58 12.71 -35.84
C THR A 309 -15.08 11.30 -35.56
N HIS A 310 -14.93 10.95 -34.28
CA HIS A 310 -14.53 9.61 -33.84
C HIS A 310 -15.13 9.29 -32.46
N PHE A 311 -15.03 8.02 -32.05
CA PHE A 311 -15.47 7.58 -30.74
C PHE A 311 -14.31 7.49 -29.75
N GLN A 312 -14.62 7.68 -28.47
CA GLN A 312 -13.70 7.61 -27.34
C GLN A 312 -14.35 6.84 -26.19
N VAL A 313 -13.53 6.33 -25.28
CA VAL A 313 -14.00 5.85 -23.96
C VAL A 313 -13.73 6.94 -22.94
N PRO A 314 -14.48 7.02 -21.83
CA PRO A 314 -14.22 8.00 -20.80
C PRO A 314 -12.80 7.89 -20.23
N GLY A 315 -12.17 9.03 -19.96
CA GLY A 315 -10.85 9.09 -19.34
C GLY A 315 -9.88 10.06 -20.01
N GLY A 316 -8.77 10.34 -19.33
CA GLY A 316 -7.92 11.47 -19.67
C GLY A 316 -6.62 11.52 -18.87
N HIS A 317 -6.03 12.71 -18.84
CA HIS A 317 -4.78 12.96 -18.13
C HIS A 317 -4.97 12.85 -16.61
N ILE A 318 -3.93 12.39 -15.94
CA ILE A 318 -3.88 12.41 -14.47
C ILE A 318 -3.20 13.70 -14.03
N ASP A 319 -3.95 14.53 -13.33
CA ASP A 319 -3.51 15.83 -12.86
C ASP A 319 -2.60 15.69 -11.64
N LYS A 320 -1.79 16.72 -11.37
CA LYS A 320 -1.00 16.80 -10.12
C LYS A 320 -1.88 16.65 -8.87
N LYS A 321 -3.09 17.22 -8.88
CA LYS A 321 -4.06 17.10 -7.78
C LYS A 321 -4.46 15.64 -7.53
N ASP A 322 -4.66 14.85 -8.58
CA ASP A 322 -5.07 13.44 -8.47
C ASP A 322 -3.97 12.60 -7.79
N PHE A 323 -2.69 12.91 -8.07
CA PHE A 323 -1.56 12.28 -7.38
C PHE A 323 -1.41 12.71 -5.92
N VAL A 324 -1.63 14.00 -5.63
CA VAL A 324 -1.59 14.50 -4.25
C VAL A 324 -2.70 13.84 -3.43
N ASP A 325 -3.92 13.78 -3.97
CA ASP A 325 -5.07 13.12 -3.35
C ASP A 325 -4.79 11.62 -3.16
N ALA A 326 -4.23 10.94 -4.16
CA ALA A 326 -3.84 9.55 -4.03
C ALA A 326 -2.78 9.32 -2.95
N ALA A 327 -1.72 10.12 -2.94
CA ALA A 327 -0.63 9.97 -1.99
C ALA A 327 -1.08 10.28 -0.55
N SER A 328 -2.02 11.21 -0.39
CA SER A 328 -2.63 11.56 0.90
C SER A 328 -3.60 10.49 1.43
N ASN A 329 -4.02 9.55 0.57
CA ASN A 329 -4.95 8.47 0.92
C ASN A 329 -4.37 7.05 0.79
N ALA A 330 -3.20 6.85 0.17
CA ALA A 330 -2.59 5.53 -0.10
C ALA A 330 -1.62 5.06 1.00
N LEU A 331 -1.81 5.50 2.24
CA LEU A 331 -0.80 5.43 3.29
C LEU A 331 -0.97 4.19 4.18
N GLY A 332 -0.85 3.02 3.57
CA GLY A 332 -0.84 1.73 4.26
C GLY A 332 -0.05 0.64 3.52
N ASP A 333 0.04 0.71 2.19
CA ASP A 333 0.66 -0.35 1.39
C ASP A 333 2.18 -0.21 1.22
N CYS A 334 2.91 -1.30 1.46
CA CYS A 334 4.36 -1.40 1.28
C CYS A 334 4.83 -1.30 -0.19
N ASN A 335 3.92 -1.40 -1.17
CA ASN A 335 4.18 -1.25 -2.60
C ASN A 335 3.88 0.18 -3.13
N ARG A 336 4.42 1.19 -2.42
CA ARG A 336 3.99 2.60 -2.52
C ARG A 336 3.95 3.23 -3.92
N GLY A 337 4.96 2.98 -4.77
CA GLY A 337 5.03 3.66 -6.07
C GLY A 337 3.87 3.27 -7.00
N SER A 338 3.70 1.97 -7.22
CA SER A 338 2.62 1.43 -8.04
C SER A 338 1.24 1.65 -7.43
N ALA A 339 1.10 1.52 -6.10
CA ALA A 339 -0.16 1.74 -5.40
C ALA A 339 -0.64 3.20 -5.51
N ILE A 340 0.26 4.17 -5.29
CA ILE A 340 -0.05 5.61 -5.46
C ILE A 340 -0.45 5.89 -6.91
N LEU A 341 0.31 5.36 -7.89
CA LEU A 341 -0.01 5.54 -9.30
C LEU A 341 -1.39 4.97 -9.65
N ILE A 342 -1.70 3.72 -9.26
CA ILE A 342 -3.00 3.11 -9.51
C ILE A 342 -4.13 3.93 -8.88
N ARG A 343 -3.97 4.36 -7.63
CA ARG A 343 -4.98 5.17 -6.94
C ARG A 343 -5.16 6.55 -7.61
N ALA A 344 -4.09 7.21 -8.01
CA ALA A 344 -4.16 8.47 -8.76
C ALA A 344 -4.88 8.27 -10.10
N CYS A 345 -4.60 7.17 -10.80
CA CYS A 345 -5.27 6.82 -12.04
C CYS A 345 -6.77 6.51 -11.83
N LYS A 346 -7.17 5.93 -10.69
CA LYS A 346 -8.59 5.76 -10.34
C LYS A 346 -9.27 7.10 -10.07
N ILE A 347 -8.64 7.98 -9.29
CA ILE A 347 -9.17 9.33 -8.98
C ILE A 347 -9.36 10.13 -10.27
N GLY A 348 -8.31 10.21 -11.10
CA GLY A 348 -8.38 10.91 -12.38
C GLY A 348 -9.41 10.29 -13.33
N ALA A 349 -9.49 8.96 -13.42
CA ALA A 349 -10.52 8.31 -14.23
C ALA A 349 -11.95 8.61 -13.77
N ALA A 350 -12.21 8.54 -12.47
CA ALA A 350 -13.52 8.87 -11.90
C ALA A 350 -13.89 10.34 -12.11
N ARG A 351 -12.91 11.24 -12.02
CA ARG A 351 -13.08 12.67 -12.35
C ARG A 351 -13.46 12.86 -13.81
N GLU A 352 -12.67 12.30 -14.74
CA GLU A 352 -12.91 12.40 -16.18
C GLU A 352 -14.28 11.80 -16.56
N LEU A 353 -14.65 10.65 -15.97
CA LEU A 353 -15.98 10.05 -16.18
C LEU A 353 -17.10 11.03 -15.80
N PHE A 354 -17.01 11.66 -14.63
CA PHE A 354 -18.00 12.63 -14.17
C PHE A 354 -18.04 13.89 -15.04
N GLU A 355 -16.86 14.41 -15.41
CA GLU A 355 -16.72 15.60 -16.26
C GLU A 355 -17.29 15.35 -17.67
N GLU A 356 -17.03 14.18 -18.25
CA GLU A 356 -17.42 13.82 -19.62
C GLU A 356 -18.85 13.29 -19.74
N THR A 357 -19.38 12.62 -18.72
CA THR A 357 -20.65 11.86 -18.80
C THR A 357 -21.68 12.21 -17.73
N GLY A 358 -21.24 12.82 -16.62
CA GLY A 358 -22.06 13.07 -15.44
C GLY A 358 -22.23 11.87 -14.48
N ILE A 359 -21.72 10.68 -14.83
CA ILE A 359 -21.70 9.52 -13.93
C ILE A 359 -20.70 9.79 -12.79
N ASP A 360 -21.16 9.78 -11.54
CA ASP A 360 -20.34 10.11 -10.37
C ASP A 360 -20.03 8.87 -9.53
N ILE A 361 -18.81 8.36 -9.63
CA ILE A 361 -18.31 7.26 -8.81
C ILE A 361 -17.12 7.69 -7.93
N ARG A 362 -16.93 9.00 -7.72
CA ARG A 362 -15.73 9.51 -7.04
C ARG A 362 -15.66 9.07 -5.57
N SER A 363 -16.79 8.78 -4.95
CA SER A 363 -16.89 8.16 -3.61
C SER A 363 -16.74 6.63 -3.62
N GLU A 364 -16.73 6.01 -4.80
CA GLU A 364 -16.83 4.54 -4.99
C GLU A 364 -15.71 4.04 -5.92
N LEU A 365 -14.47 4.49 -5.70
CA LEU A 365 -13.31 4.16 -6.53
C LEU A 365 -13.01 2.65 -6.61
N ASP A 366 -13.55 1.85 -5.69
CA ASP A 366 -13.44 0.39 -5.70
C ASP A 366 -14.24 -0.28 -6.82
N ARG A 367 -15.25 0.42 -7.37
CA ARG A 367 -15.97 -0.02 -8.58
C ARG A 367 -15.07 -0.03 -9.82
N LEU A 368 -13.97 0.72 -9.82
CA LEU A 368 -12.96 0.68 -10.88
C LEU A 368 -12.05 -0.54 -10.68
N GLN A 369 -12.29 -1.58 -11.47
CA GLN A 369 -11.48 -2.80 -11.45
C GLN A 369 -10.36 -2.71 -12.49
N SER A 370 -9.14 -3.05 -12.11
CA SER A 370 -8.00 -3.07 -13.04
C SER A 370 -8.22 -4.09 -14.15
N VAL A 371 -8.03 -3.69 -15.41
CA VAL A 371 -8.15 -4.60 -16.56
C VAL A 371 -6.85 -5.34 -16.77
N ARG A 372 -6.85 -6.67 -16.71
CA ARG A 372 -5.65 -7.46 -17.00
C ARG A 372 -5.32 -7.42 -18.49
N LEU A 373 -4.20 -6.77 -18.84
CA LEU A 373 -3.68 -6.67 -20.21
C LEU A 373 -2.52 -7.64 -20.47
N ARG A 374 -1.90 -8.21 -19.43
CA ARG A 374 -0.74 -9.11 -19.55
C ARG A 374 -0.72 -10.13 -18.41
N ASN A 375 -0.18 -11.32 -18.68
CA ASN A 375 -0.04 -12.39 -17.69
C ASN A 375 1.15 -12.21 -16.74
N ASP A 376 2.24 -11.57 -17.19
CA ASP A 376 3.48 -11.42 -16.41
C ASP A 376 3.92 -9.95 -16.30
N PRO A 377 3.73 -9.28 -15.14
CA PRO A 377 4.01 -7.85 -14.96
C PRO A 377 5.45 -7.55 -14.51
N LYS A 378 6.47 -8.19 -15.09
CA LYS A 378 7.87 -8.05 -14.60
C LYS A 378 8.36 -6.62 -14.37
N ASN A 379 7.93 -5.65 -15.19
CA ASN A 379 8.38 -4.25 -15.12
C ASN A 379 7.26 -3.21 -15.32
N SER A 380 6.00 -3.62 -15.29
CA SER A 380 4.87 -2.76 -15.67
C SER A 380 3.61 -3.23 -14.96
N LEU A 381 2.67 -2.32 -14.72
CA LEU A 381 1.39 -2.72 -14.12
C LEU A 381 0.63 -3.67 -15.06
N VAL A 382 -0.11 -4.63 -14.49
CA VAL A 382 -0.90 -5.61 -15.26
C VAL A 382 -1.91 -4.94 -16.18
N ASN A 383 -2.36 -3.74 -15.84
CA ASN A 383 -3.36 -2.94 -16.56
C ASN A 383 -2.77 -1.72 -17.27
N GLU A 384 -1.45 -1.70 -17.49
CA GLU A 384 -0.78 -0.61 -18.19
C GLU A 384 -0.49 -0.95 -19.66
N LEU A 385 -0.68 0.01 -20.57
CA LEU A 385 -0.16 -0.02 -21.94
C LEU A 385 0.38 1.35 -22.35
N LYS A 386 1.71 1.48 -22.46
CA LYS A 386 2.41 2.71 -22.89
C LYS A 386 2.02 3.94 -22.03
N SER A 387 2.20 3.85 -20.71
CA SER A 387 1.85 4.89 -19.72
C SER A 387 0.34 5.22 -19.69
N ARG A 388 -0.51 4.27 -20.06
CA ARG A 388 -1.96 4.39 -19.99
C ARG A 388 -2.48 3.26 -19.11
N ILE A 389 -3.24 3.61 -18.08
CA ILE A 389 -3.81 2.67 -17.12
C ILE A 389 -5.27 2.43 -17.48
N PHE A 390 -5.69 1.16 -17.50
CA PHE A 390 -7.03 0.78 -17.91
C PHE A 390 -7.82 0.16 -16.76
N PHE A 391 -9.06 0.62 -16.63
CA PHE A 391 -10.03 0.10 -15.68
C PHE A 391 -11.29 -0.36 -16.40
N LYS A 392 -12.02 -1.30 -15.81
CA LYS A 392 -13.38 -1.65 -16.20
C LYS A 392 -14.33 -1.18 -15.10
N LEU A 393 -15.51 -0.75 -15.53
CA LEU A 393 -16.59 -0.30 -14.67
C LEU A 393 -17.88 -0.96 -15.14
N CYS A 394 -18.53 -1.72 -14.27
CA CYS A 394 -19.87 -2.21 -14.52
C CYS A 394 -20.88 -1.12 -14.15
N LEU A 395 -21.62 -0.64 -15.15
CA LEU A 395 -22.65 0.38 -14.99
C LEU A 395 -23.98 -0.28 -14.63
N GLU A 396 -24.73 0.41 -13.78
CA GLU A 396 -26.09 0.09 -13.37
C GLU A 396 -27.03 1.21 -13.80
N ASP A 397 -28.33 0.93 -13.95
CA ASP A 397 -29.34 1.94 -14.33
C ASP A 397 -29.33 3.16 -13.39
N GLY A 398 -28.99 2.94 -12.10
CA GLY A 398 -28.88 3.99 -11.08
C GLY A 398 -27.73 4.97 -11.28
N ASP A 399 -26.73 4.65 -12.11
CA ASP A 399 -25.61 5.55 -12.41
C ASP A 399 -25.99 6.71 -13.34
N PHE A 400 -27.15 6.61 -14.00
CA PHE A 400 -27.59 7.54 -15.03
C PHE A 400 -28.49 8.64 -14.48
N ALA A 401 -28.54 9.78 -15.19
CA ALA A 401 -29.34 10.90 -14.75
C ALA A 401 -30.85 10.58 -14.77
N ASN A 402 -31.50 10.73 -13.62
CA ASN A 402 -32.96 10.67 -13.55
C ASN A 402 -33.57 11.97 -14.10
N LYS A 403 -34.58 11.84 -14.97
CA LYS A 403 -35.35 12.97 -15.55
C LYS A 403 -35.95 13.87 -14.48
N ASP A 404 -36.32 13.31 -13.33
CA ASP A 404 -37.01 14.06 -12.29
C ASP A 404 -36.11 15.10 -11.59
N ASN A 405 -34.79 14.90 -11.62
CA ASN A 405 -33.81 15.71 -10.89
C ASN A 405 -32.98 16.65 -11.77
N ALA A 406 -33.02 16.48 -13.09
CA ALA A 406 -32.20 17.26 -14.01
C ALA A 406 -32.99 18.40 -14.65
N SER A 407 -32.42 19.60 -14.69
CA SER A 407 -32.92 20.65 -15.58
C SER A 407 -32.86 20.11 -17.00
N SER A 408 -33.98 20.20 -17.73
CA SER A 408 -34.21 19.51 -19.00
C SER A 408 -33.24 19.86 -20.13
N GLU A 409 -32.36 20.86 -19.95
CA GLU A 409 -31.56 21.45 -21.02
C GLU A 409 -30.20 20.77 -21.29
N SER A 410 -29.78 19.75 -20.52
CA SER A 410 -28.42 19.16 -20.68
C SER A 410 -28.33 17.64 -20.77
N LEU A 411 -29.46 16.94 -20.84
CA LEU A 411 -29.48 15.48 -20.94
C LEU A 411 -29.47 14.99 -22.39
N PHE A 412 -28.50 14.15 -22.71
CA PHE A 412 -28.36 13.51 -24.01
C PHE A 412 -28.91 12.08 -23.95
N ARG A 413 -29.52 11.63 -25.05
CA ARG A 413 -29.90 10.24 -25.27
C ARG A 413 -28.87 9.54 -26.17
N PRO A 414 -28.78 8.20 -26.13
CA PRO A 414 -27.89 7.46 -27.03
C PRO A 414 -28.21 7.74 -28.51
N ILE A 415 -27.18 7.88 -29.34
CA ILE A 415 -27.28 8.16 -30.79
C ILE A 415 -28.05 7.07 -31.52
N ASN A 416 -27.85 5.80 -31.13
CA ASN A 416 -28.57 4.64 -31.66
C ASN A 416 -30.02 4.52 -31.14
N LYS A 417 -30.49 5.49 -30.33
CA LYS A 417 -31.81 5.55 -29.69
C LYS A 417 -32.11 4.37 -28.75
N LYS A 418 -31.10 3.62 -28.30
CA LYS A 418 -31.27 2.49 -27.38
C LYS A 418 -30.14 2.42 -26.34
N PRO A 419 -30.47 2.35 -25.04
CA PRO A 419 -31.79 2.47 -24.42
C PRO A 419 -32.27 3.93 -24.29
N LEU A 420 -33.57 4.19 -24.30
CA LEU A 420 -34.12 5.55 -24.21
C LEU A 420 -34.13 6.14 -22.79
N HIS A 421 -34.00 5.29 -21.76
CA HIS A 421 -34.08 5.70 -20.36
C HIS A 421 -32.70 6.05 -19.76
N LEU A 422 -31.60 5.56 -20.34
CA LEU A 422 -30.25 5.94 -19.89
C LEU A 422 -29.85 7.25 -20.57
N MET A 423 -29.73 8.30 -19.77
CA MET A 423 -29.36 9.64 -20.22
C MET A 423 -28.08 10.08 -19.53
N LEU A 424 -27.22 10.77 -20.28
CA LEU A 424 -25.94 11.31 -19.79
C LEU A 424 -25.94 12.83 -19.87
N ARG A 425 -25.21 13.46 -18.95
CA ARG A 425 -24.86 14.88 -19.02
C ARG A 425 -23.48 14.98 -19.66
N LEU A 426 -23.45 15.18 -20.97
CA LEU A 426 -22.19 15.20 -21.71
C LEU A 426 -21.43 16.50 -21.51
N SER A 427 -20.10 16.42 -21.45
CA SER A 427 -19.25 17.60 -21.55
C SER A 427 -19.40 18.28 -22.92
N HIS A 428 -18.96 19.53 -22.99
CA HIS A 428 -18.96 20.27 -24.24
C HIS A 428 -18.05 19.65 -25.32
N GLU A 429 -17.14 18.74 -24.99
CA GLU A 429 -16.28 18.06 -25.97
C GLU A 429 -17.02 17.02 -26.80
N HIS A 430 -18.15 16.52 -26.29
CA HIS A 430 -18.90 15.40 -26.84
C HIS A 430 -20.25 15.86 -27.36
N GLN A 431 -20.71 15.28 -28.48
CA GLN A 431 -21.99 15.62 -29.09
C GLN A 431 -23.06 14.52 -28.93
N GLY A 432 -22.63 13.35 -28.47
CA GLY A 432 -23.50 12.21 -28.25
C GLY A 432 -22.71 11.04 -27.70
N PHE A 433 -23.41 9.94 -27.45
CA PHE A 433 -22.81 8.69 -27.00
C PHE A 433 -23.60 7.51 -27.56
N VAL A 434 -23.02 6.33 -27.48
CA VAL A 434 -23.65 5.07 -27.89
C VAL A 434 -23.22 3.96 -26.96
N PHE A 435 -24.09 2.98 -26.77
CA PHE A 435 -23.70 1.69 -26.21
C PHE A 435 -23.48 0.72 -27.36
N GLU A 436 -22.26 0.20 -27.49
CA GLU A 436 -21.92 -0.80 -28.49
C GLU A 436 -21.94 -2.20 -27.85
N PRO A 437 -22.92 -3.06 -28.19
CA PRO A 437 -23.08 -4.39 -27.59
C PRO A 437 -22.01 -5.40 -28.02
N ASP A 438 -21.41 -5.21 -29.20
CA ASP A 438 -20.33 -6.04 -29.76
C ASP A 438 -18.97 -5.44 -29.38
N ALA A 439 -18.21 -6.14 -28.54
CA ALA A 439 -16.95 -5.65 -28.02
C ALA A 439 -15.89 -5.45 -29.13
N MET A 440 -15.88 -6.27 -30.17
CA MET A 440 -14.96 -6.14 -31.29
C MET A 440 -15.31 -4.95 -32.19
N LYS A 441 -16.60 -4.70 -32.41
CA LYS A 441 -17.04 -3.47 -33.09
C LYS A 441 -16.66 -2.22 -32.30
N ALA A 442 -16.68 -2.27 -30.97
CA ALA A 442 -16.17 -1.18 -30.14
C ALA A 442 -14.66 -0.95 -30.32
N VAL A 443 -13.86 -2.02 -30.52
CA VAL A 443 -12.43 -1.91 -30.87
C VAL A 443 -12.24 -1.11 -32.16
N GLU A 444 -13.01 -1.41 -33.21
CA GLU A 444 -12.97 -0.70 -34.50
C GLU A 444 -13.33 0.78 -34.34
N MET A 445 -14.37 1.09 -33.57
CA MET A 445 -14.81 2.46 -33.32
C MET A 445 -13.78 3.30 -32.56
N LEU A 446 -12.85 2.66 -31.84
CA LEU A 446 -11.83 3.30 -31.00
C LEU A 446 -10.45 3.43 -31.66
N LEU A 447 -10.29 3.07 -32.94
CA LEU A 447 -9.00 3.12 -33.65
C LEU A 447 -8.31 4.49 -33.58
N ASP A 448 -9.10 5.57 -33.69
CA ASP A 448 -8.56 6.94 -33.66
C ASP A 448 -8.33 7.46 -32.22
N HIS A 449 -8.81 6.76 -31.20
CA HIS A 449 -8.70 7.19 -29.81
C HIS A 449 -7.30 6.93 -29.24
N SER A 450 -6.65 7.99 -28.73
CA SER A 450 -5.27 7.95 -28.20
C SER A 450 -4.22 7.33 -29.15
N GLY A 451 -4.47 7.39 -30.47
CA GLY A 451 -3.61 6.82 -31.51
C GLY A 451 -3.59 5.29 -31.46
N GLY A 452 -4.76 4.65 -31.40
CA GLY A 452 -4.94 3.20 -31.38
C GLY A 452 -4.55 2.48 -30.09
N LYS A 453 -4.07 3.19 -29.07
CA LYS A 453 -3.68 2.57 -27.80
C LYS A 453 -4.89 2.03 -27.03
N VAL A 454 -6.02 2.74 -27.10
CA VAL A 454 -7.24 2.36 -26.39
C VAL A 454 -7.91 1.16 -27.06
N SER A 455 -8.04 1.17 -28.40
CA SER A 455 -8.53 0.00 -29.15
C SER A 455 -7.66 -1.23 -28.91
N LYS A 456 -6.33 -1.08 -28.91
CA LYS A 456 -5.42 -2.20 -28.62
C LYS A 456 -5.58 -2.74 -27.20
N ALA A 457 -5.75 -1.86 -26.20
CA ALA A 457 -5.99 -2.30 -24.83
C ALA A 457 -7.34 -3.01 -24.67
N LEU A 458 -8.38 -2.57 -25.39
CA LEU A 458 -9.68 -3.22 -25.37
C LEU A 458 -9.62 -4.62 -26.01
N GLU A 459 -8.95 -4.76 -27.17
CA GLU A 459 -8.69 -6.05 -27.80
C GLU A 459 -7.97 -7.00 -26.84
N MET A 460 -6.90 -6.53 -26.19
CA MET A 460 -6.19 -7.31 -25.18
C MET A 460 -7.08 -7.69 -23.98
N ALA A 461 -8.00 -6.82 -23.57
CA ALA A 461 -8.94 -7.12 -22.49
C ALA A 461 -9.94 -8.21 -22.89
N ILE A 462 -10.43 -8.20 -24.13
CA ILE A 462 -11.31 -9.23 -24.70
C ILE A 462 -10.57 -10.57 -24.76
N ASP A 463 -9.34 -10.58 -25.27
CA ASP A 463 -8.50 -11.79 -25.36
C ASP A 463 -8.26 -12.46 -23.99
N HIS A 464 -8.20 -11.66 -22.91
CA HIS A 464 -8.02 -12.16 -21.54
C HIS A 464 -9.34 -12.48 -20.80
N GLY A 465 -10.50 -12.35 -21.47
CA GLY A 465 -11.82 -12.55 -20.88
C GLY A 465 -12.21 -11.49 -19.84
N GLU A 466 -11.59 -10.31 -19.88
CA GLU A 466 -11.90 -9.21 -18.95
C GLU A 466 -13.15 -8.43 -19.36
N ILE A 467 -13.44 -8.41 -20.67
CA ILE A 467 -14.57 -7.73 -21.31
C ILE A 467 -15.24 -8.72 -22.28
N GLU A 468 -16.56 -8.86 -22.14
CA GLU A 468 -17.39 -9.73 -22.96
C GLU A 468 -18.49 -8.91 -23.67
N ASP A 469 -19.11 -9.48 -24.70
CA ASP A 469 -20.28 -8.89 -25.36
C ASP A 469 -21.45 -8.72 -24.38
N ALA A 470 -22.37 -7.80 -24.69
CA ALA A 470 -23.60 -7.64 -23.90
C ALA A 470 -24.59 -8.78 -24.11
N ASN A 471 -24.52 -9.46 -25.25
CA ASN A 471 -25.55 -10.40 -25.66
C ASN A 471 -25.45 -11.77 -25.03
N GLY A 472 -24.39 -12.10 -24.26
CA GLY A 472 -24.34 -13.21 -23.28
C GLY A 472 -24.77 -14.62 -23.71
N VAL A 473 -25.19 -14.84 -24.96
CA VAL A 473 -25.60 -16.13 -25.49
C VAL A 473 -24.38 -16.74 -26.16
N VAL A 474 -23.57 -17.38 -25.31
CA VAL A 474 -22.88 -18.64 -25.56
C VAL A 474 -22.51 -18.87 -27.02
N GLY A 475 -21.44 -18.21 -27.44
CA GLY A 475 -20.60 -18.65 -28.55
C GLY A 475 -19.34 -19.35 -28.03
N LEU A 476 -19.45 -20.20 -27.00
CA LEU A 476 -18.36 -21.13 -26.67
C LEU A 476 -18.22 -22.12 -27.84
N THR A 477 -17.36 -21.77 -28.79
CA THR A 477 -16.18 -22.56 -29.18
C THR A 477 -16.26 -24.09 -29.32
N ASP A 478 -17.42 -24.69 -29.66
CA ASP A 478 -17.51 -26.09 -30.13
C ASP A 478 -17.15 -26.27 -31.63
N LYS A 479 -16.49 -25.30 -32.28
CA LYS A 479 -16.19 -25.35 -33.73
C LYS A 479 -14.72 -25.23 -34.14
N VAL A 480 -13.77 -25.30 -33.20
CA VAL A 480 -12.32 -25.26 -33.55
C VAL A 480 -11.61 -26.60 -33.35
N ALA A 481 -12.25 -27.62 -32.74
CA ALA A 481 -11.66 -28.95 -32.63
C ALA A 481 -11.94 -29.87 -33.84
N ASP A 482 -13.02 -29.65 -34.62
CA ASP A 482 -13.43 -30.53 -35.72
C ASP A 482 -12.96 -30.11 -37.13
N ILE A 483 -12.14 -29.05 -37.26
CA ILE A 483 -11.59 -28.58 -38.56
C ILE A 483 -10.04 -28.60 -38.54
N LEU A 484 -9.44 -29.48 -37.73
CA LEU A 484 -8.02 -29.84 -37.84
C LEU A 484 -7.82 -31.34 -38.14
N GLY A 485 -8.81 -31.94 -38.79
CA GLY A 485 -8.63 -33.19 -39.53
C GLY A 485 -8.16 -32.91 -40.96
N GLU A 486 -6.88 -33.15 -41.20
CA GLU A 486 -6.28 -33.45 -42.51
C GLU A 486 -6.29 -32.36 -43.59
N SER A 487 -5.20 -31.57 -43.66
CA SER A 487 -4.63 -31.15 -44.95
C SER A 487 -3.17 -30.76 -44.80
N LYS A 488 -2.32 -31.71 -45.15
CA LYS A 488 -0.86 -31.57 -45.31
C LYS A 488 -0.61 -30.89 -46.65
N ILE A 489 -0.31 -29.59 -46.66
CA ILE A 489 0.22 -28.90 -47.85
C ILE A 489 1.56 -28.27 -47.49
N ILE A 490 2.59 -28.78 -48.16
CA ILE A 490 3.98 -28.33 -48.14
C ILE A 490 4.06 -27.08 -49.02
N GLY A 491 4.48 -25.94 -48.45
CA GLY A 491 4.82 -24.73 -49.17
C GLY A 491 6.03 -24.05 -48.52
N GLN A 492 7.10 -23.87 -49.29
CA GLN A 492 8.35 -23.25 -48.86
C GLN A 492 8.19 -21.76 -48.52
N PRO A 493 9.01 -21.19 -47.61
CA PRO A 493 8.91 -19.79 -47.23
C PRO A 493 9.49 -18.89 -48.33
N VAL A 494 8.64 -17.98 -48.83
CA VAL A 494 9.06 -16.83 -49.63
C VAL A 494 9.67 -15.79 -48.67
N LYS A 495 10.91 -15.40 -48.95
CA LYS A 495 11.57 -14.27 -48.29
C LYS A 495 10.95 -12.97 -48.79
N THR A 496 10.50 -12.12 -47.89
CA THR A 496 10.20 -10.71 -48.19
C THR A 496 11.25 -9.85 -47.51
N GLU A 497 12.09 -9.24 -48.35
CA GLU A 497 12.99 -8.13 -48.01
C GLU A 497 12.18 -6.81 -47.99
N GLY A 498 12.60 -5.87 -47.14
CA GLY A 498 12.37 -4.43 -47.31
C GLY A 498 11.13 -3.87 -46.63
N ASP A 499 11.32 -3.20 -45.48
CA ASP A 499 11.21 -1.74 -45.39
C ASP A 499 11.39 -1.27 -43.94
N GLU A 500 12.65 -1.16 -43.53
CA GLU A 500 13.08 -0.19 -42.53
C GLU A 500 13.26 1.16 -43.23
N LEU A 501 12.41 2.14 -42.94
CA LEU A 501 12.71 3.59 -42.93
C LEU A 501 11.40 4.39 -42.84
N GLU A 502 10.99 4.78 -41.63
CA GLU A 502 10.43 6.12 -41.38
C GLU A 502 10.28 6.37 -39.87
N ASN A 503 11.37 6.80 -39.25
CA ASN A 503 11.34 7.45 -37.94
C ASN A 503 12.27 8.66 -37.98
N LYS A 504 11.74 9.82 -38.39
CA LYS A 504 12.31 11.12 -38.01
C LYS A 504 11.31 12.26 -38.25
N ALA A 505 11.26 13.13 -37.25
CA ALA A 505 10.65 14.46 -37.23
C ALA A 505 9.13 14.53 -36.98
N ARG A 506 8.76 14.74 -35.70
CA ARG A 506 8.05 15.95 -35.25
C ARG A 506 7.90 15.95 -33.73
N SER A 507 8.93 16.45 -33.05
CA SER A 507 8.80 17.06 -31.73
C SER A 507 8.52 18.55 -31.95
N TYR A 508 7.28 18.97 -31.73
CA TYR A 508 6.98 20.37 -31.44
C TYR A 508 6.06 20.45 -30.23
N ASN A 509 6.57 21.15 -29.22
CA ASN A 509 5.88 21.64 -28.05
C ASN A 509 4.50 22.20 -28.40
N CYS A 510 3.46 21.77 -27.70
CA CYS A 510 2.21 22.49 -27.62
C CYS A 510 1.84 22.62 -26.14
N PHE A 511 2.37 23.68 -25.54
CA PHE A 511 1.82 24.28 -24.33
C PHE A 511 0.53 25.02 -24.70
N ASN A 512 -0.46 24.93 -23.81
CA ASN A 512 -1.73 25.67 -23.76
C ASN A 512 -2.83 25.19 -24.73
N CYS A 513 -3.84 24.52 -24.17
CA CYS A 513 -5.25 24.94 -24.27
C CYS A 513 -6.05 24.18 -23.19
N CYS A 514 -6.72 24.96 -22.34
CA CYS A 514 -7.66 24.53 -21.31
C CYS A 514 -8.82 23.71 -21.84
#